data_AF-A0A8K0XFA7-F1
#
_entry.id   AF-A0A8K0XFA7-F1
#
_cell.length_a   1.000
_cell.length_b   1.000
_cell.length_c   1.000
_cell.angle_alpha   90.00
_cell.angle_beta   90.00
_cell.angle_gamma   90.00
#
_symmetry.space_group_name_H-M   'P 1'
#
loop_
_entity.id
_entity.type
_entity.pdbx_description
1 polymer ?
#
loop_
_entity_poly.entity_id
_entity_poly.type
_entity_poly.pdbx_seq_one_letter_code
_entity_poly.pdbx_strand_id
1 'polypeptide(L)'
;MNAPDVNIYFRSTDNQNTWIHALQIPYSDIHRLCLRPLKWLRFVAFTISGAHGDLSETQDGHPVNYDNTSDLADTYYYIATEQFHLVDYNALNDRVTSSGLTPGRAGFRDNILNRDGPCVITRADSRICDAAHIIPRCKGDEYITFVVNDRRHLYHEQQFPPGMQELSINTVENGLLLRSDLHQCLGLGIIAFMKTPNFAMQCDDIYRVEPDPIPDTRITMQYMEPPTEHELYAPLPRDVHMSGTGESPPPSILLDLMYGAAVVKRWPTDALSQALKKRFEDFKNVTPLPDHSEGSSDESGNEYAPKHSRRKRGRSRRSATSNEMLQAMDHVLVLSMLLRGVTPEQIVAERERREKKAKAHTQEVTRVKVQQWQQAQDMAS
;
A
#
# COMPACT_ATOMS: atom_id res chain seq x y z
N MET A 1 33.63 -13.91 9.82
CA MET A 1 33.42 -13.92 8.36
C MET A 1 32.02 -13.42 8.14
N ASN A 2 31.81 -12.41 7.28
CA ASN A 2 30.46 -11.97 6.95
C ASN A 2 29.74 -13.15 6.29
N ALA A 3 28.48 -13.40 6.67
CA ALA A 3 27.66 -14.37 5.96
C ALA A 3 27.58 -13.96 4.48
N PRO A 4 27.55 -14.91 3.54
CA PRO A 4 27.38 -14.59 2.12
C PRO A 4 26.05 -13.86 1.90
N ASP A 5 25.97 -13.11 0.79
CA ASP A 5 24.75 -12.44 0.32
C ASP A 5 24.27 -13.14 -0.96
N VAL A 6 22.95 -13.22 -1.14
CA VAL A 6 22.32 -13.65 -2.40
C VAL A 6 22.03 -12.42 -3.25
N ASN A 7 22.48 -12.46 -4.50
CA ASN A 7 22.32 -11.40 -5.48
C ASN A 7 21.20 -11.76 -6.45
N ILE A 8 20.23 -10.86 -6.66
CA ILE A 8 19.17 -11.03 -7.66
C ILE A 8 19.35 -9.99 -8.76
N TYR A 9 19.27 -10.43 -10.01
CA TYR A 9 19.35 -9.58 -11.19
C TYR A 9 18.03 -9.53 -11.93
N PHE A 10 17.66 -8.33 -12.39
CA PHE A 10 16.48 -8.11 -13.24
C PHE A 10 16.92 -7.69 -14.65
N ARG A 11 16.14 -8.05 -15.66
CA ARG A 11 16.35 -7.51 -17.01
C ARG A 11 16.00 -6.02 -17.03
N SER A 12 16.86 -5.19 -17.60
CA SER A 12 16.61 -3.74 -17.69
C SER A 12 15.40 -3.45 -18.56
N THR A 13 14.57 -2.51 -18.11
CA THR A 13 13.40 -2.03 -18.88
C THR A 13 13.81 -1.21 -20.10
N ASP A 14 15.00 -0.58 -20.05
CA ASP A 14 15.48 0.32 -21.11
C ASP A 14 16.24 -0.45 -22.20
N ASN A 15 16.85 -1.59 -21.83
CA ASN A 15 17.60 -2.43 -22.75
C ASN A 15 17.50 -3.90 -22.33
N GLN A 16 16.71 -4.68 -23.06
CA GLN A 16 16.45 -6.09 -22.77
C GLN A 16 17.71 -6.98 -22.76
N ASN A 17 18.82 -6.53 -23.35
CA ASN A 17 20.09 -7.27 -23.34
C ASN A 17 20.95 -6.98 -22.11
N THR A 18 20.47 -6.16 -21.18
CA THR A 18 21.23 -5.79 -19.98
C THR A 18 20.52 -6.26 -18.71
N TRP A 19 21.31 -6.71 -17.75
CA TRP A 19 20.86 -7.13 -16.44
C TRP A 19 21.28 -6.09 -15.41
N ILE A 20 20.34 -5.65 -14.59
CA ILE A 20 20.60 -4.79 -13.43
C ILE A 20 20.74 -5.67 -12.20
N HIS A 21 21.81 -5.49 -11.43
CA HIS A 21 21.91 -6.08 -10.10
C HIS A 21 20.83 -5.40 -9.25
N ALA A 22 19.78 -6.13 -8.87
CA ALA A 22 18.58 -5.56 -8.28
C ALA A 22 18.64 -5.56 -6.75
N LEU A 23 18.97 -6.70 -6.16
CA LEU A 23 18.94 -6.91 -4.71
C LEU A 23 20.20 -7.63 -4.24
N GLN A 24 20.64 -7.29 -3.04
CA GLN A 24 21.71 -7.99 -2.31
C GLN A 24 21.18 -8.33 -0.91
N ILE A 25 20.81 -9.59 -0.68
CA ILE A 25 20.09 -10.03 0.51
C ILE A 25 20.98 -10.96 1.34
N PRO A 26 21.27 -10.65 2.61
CA PRO A 26 22.03 -11.55 3.48
C PRO A 26 21.34 -12.89 3.67
N TYR A 27 22.10 -13.99 3.62
CA TYR A 27 21.56 -15.34 3.84
C TYR A 27 20.81 -15.45 5.17
N SER A 28 21.31 -14.78 6.22
CA SER A 28 20.66 -14.77 7.55
C SER A 28 19.27 -14.16 7.52
N ASP A 29 19.02 -13.15 6.69
CA ASP A 29 17.70 -12.54 6.54
C ASP A 29 16.74 -13.50 5.83
N ILE A 30 17.20 -14.18 4.77
CA ILE A 30 16.39 -15.16 4.03
C ILE A 30 15.93 -16.31 4.95
N HIS A 31 16.87 -16.92 5.66
CA HIS A 31 16.57 -18.05 6.57
C HIS A 31 15.72 -17.65 7.77
N ARG A 32 15.78 -16.38 8.19
CA ARG A 32 14.92 -15.86 9.27
C ARG A 32 13.49 -15.63 8.79
N LEU A 33 13.30 -15.28 7.53
CA LEU A 33 12.00 -14.87 6.98
C LEU A 33 11.17 -16.04 6.42
N CYS A 34 11.79 -17.14 6.01
CA CYS A 34 11.08 -18.25 5.37
C CYS A 34 11.73 -19.62 5.61
N LEU A 35 10.95 -20.68 5.36
CA LEU A 35 11.41 -22.08 5.35
C LEU A 35 11.81 -22.54 3.94
N ARG A 36 11.32 -21.86 2.89
CA ARG A 36 11.66 -22.13 1.48
C ARG A 36 12.32 -20.92 0.81
N PRO A 37 13.64 -20.77 0.93
CA PRO A 37 14.39 -19.63 0.39
C PRO A 37 14.10 -19.30 -1.08
N LEU A 38 14.16 -20.27 -1.99
CA LEU A 38 13.97 -20.01 -3.43
C LEU A 38 12.55 -19.53 -3.77
N LYS A 39 11.53 -20.10 -3.11
CA LYS A 39 10.14 -19.65 -3.27
C LYS A 39 9.95 -18.23 -2.74
N TRP A 40 10.57 -17.92 -1.61
CA TRP A 40 10.54 -16.58 -1.02
C TRP A 40 11.27 -15.55 -1.89
N LEU A 41 12.45 -15.87 -2.42
CA LEU A 41 13.18 -15.00 -3.36
C LEU A 41 12.37 -14.76 -4.64
N ARG A 42 11.67 -15.78 -5.15
CA ARG A 42 10.75 -15.65 -6.29
C ARG A 42 9.61 -14.69 -5.96
N PHE A 43 8.98 -14.85 -4.79
CA PHE A 43 7.93 -13.94 -4.32
C PHE A 43 8.43 -12.51 -4.21
N VAL A 44 9.60 -12.31 -3.59
CA VAL A 44 10.24 -11.00 -3.46
C VAL A 44 10.45 -10.35 -4.83
N ALA A 45 11.00 -11.09 -5.79
CA ALA A 45 11.21 -10.58 -7.14
C ALA A 45 9.90 -10.16 -7.83
N PHE A 46 8.82 -10.93 -7.66
CA PHE A 46 7.48 -10.56 -8.13
C PHE A 46 6.94 -9.29 -7.47
N THR A 47 7.04 -9.15 -6.14
CA THR A 47 6.50 -7.97 -5.44
C THR A 47 7.14 -6.68 -5.92
N ILE A 48 8.43 -6.73 -6.29
CA ILE A 48 9.16 -5.58 -6.83
C ILE A 48 8.84 -5.37 -8.30
N SER A 49 8.98 -6.42 -9.11
CA SER A 49 8.83 -6.34 -10.57
C SER A 49 7.40 -6.12 -11.03
N GLY A 50 6.41 -6.56 -10.25
CA GLY A 50 5.01 -6.61 -10.67
C GLY A 50 4.82 -7.46 -11.92
N ALA A 51 5.55 -8.57 -12.05
CA ALA A 51 5.47 -9.47 -13.18
C ALA A 51 5.71 -10.92 -12.71
N HIS A 52 4.91 -11.87 -13.19
CA HIS A 52 5.19 -13.29 -12.96
C HIS A 52 6.50 -13.70 -13.62
N GLY A 53 7.17 -14.70 -13.06
CA GLY A 53 8.48 -15.11 -13.52
C GLY A 53 9.10 -16.22 -12.69
N ASP A 54 10.31 -16.58 -13.08
CA ASP A 54 11.11 -17.63 -12.45
C ASP A 54 12.54 -17.20 -12.18
N LEU A 55 13.15 -17.77 -11.15
CA LEU A 55 14.58 -17.62 -10.86
C LEU A 55 15.39 -18.61 -11.70
N SER A 56 16.53 -18.15 -12.21
CA SER A 56 17.55 -19.00 -12.85
C SER A 56 18.94 -18.67 -12.31
N GLU A 57 19.84 -19.64 -12.25
CA GLU A 57 21.24 -19.42 -11.84
C GLU A 57 22.10 -18.80 -12.96
N THR A 58 21.61 -18.81 -14.19
CA THR A 58 22.28 -18.21 -15.35
C THR A 58 21.37 -17.25 -16.10
N GLN A 59 21.95 -16.33 -16.86
CA GLN A 59 21.21 -15.47 -17.78
C GLN A 59 20.47 -16.34 -18.80
N ASP A 60 19.15 -16.16 -18.90
CA ASP A 60 18.28 -16.92 -19.81
C ASP A 60 18.31 -18.44 -19.60
N GLY A 61 18.67 -18.89 -18.40
CA GLY A 61 18.69 -20.30 -18.04
C GLY A 61 17.31 -20.88 -17.72
N HIS A 62 17.30 -22.16 -17.36
CA HIS A 62 16.08 -22.82 -16.90
C HIS A 62 15.71 -22.39 -15.46
N PRO A 63 14.42 -22.46 -15.10
CA PRO A 63 13.98 -22.26 -13.72
C PRO A 63 14.71 -23.19 -12.75
N VAL A 64 15.04 -22.66 -11.57
CA VAL A 64 15.55 -23.46 -10.46
C VAL A 64 14.51 -24.45 -9.94
N ASN A 65 14.97 -25.52 -9.28
CA ASN A 65 14.07 -26.41 -8.57
C ASN A 65 13.67 -25.81 -7.22
N TYR A 66 12.45 -25.27 -7.12
CA TYR A 66 11.93 -24.63 -5.91
C TYR A 66 11.64 -25.58 -4.73
N ASP A 67 11.58 -26.89 -4.99
CA ASP A 67 11.43 -27.89 -3.92
C ASP A 67 12.78 -28.23 -3.27
N ASN A 68 13.88 -27.81 -3.90
CA ASN A 68 15.22 -27.97 -3.34
C ASN A 68 15.38 -27.09 -2.09
N THR A 69 15.81 -27.71 -1.00
CA THR A 69 16.15 -27.05 0.27
C THR A 69 17.65 -26.94 0.49
N SER A 70 18.46 -27.37 -0.49
CA SER A 70 19.92 -27.29 -0.46
C SER A 70 20.42 -25.83 -0.45
N ASP A 71 21.74 -25.68 -0.35
CA ASP A 71 22.44 -24.40 -0.34
C ASP A 71 21.98 -23.49 -1.48
N LEU A 72 21.72 -22.23 -1.14
CA LEU A 72 21.45 -21.17 -2.11
C LEU A 72 22.72 -20.94 -2.95
N ALA A 73 22.51 -20.57 -4.21
CA ALA A 73 23.55 -19.98 -5.03
C ALA A 73 23.69 -18.49 -4.66
N ASP A 74 24.88 -17.95 -4.91
CA ASP A 74 25.16 -16.54 -4.63
C ASP A 74 24.47 -15.59 -5.62
N THR A 75 24.00 -16.08 -6.77
CA THR A 75 23.41 -15.26 -7.83
C THR A 75 22.24 -15.93 -8.51
N TYR A 76 21.17 -15.16 -8.68
CA TYR A 76 20.00 -15.52 -9.45
C TYR A 76 19.58 -14.40 -10.41
N TYR A 77 18.97 -14.80 -11.52
CA TYR A 77 18.38 -13.95 -12.54
C TYR A 77 16.86 -14.18 -12.52
N TYR A 78 16.08 -13.11 -12.37
CA TYR A 78 14.62 -13.21 -12.45
C TYR A 78 14.17 -13.04 -13.90
N ILE A 79 13.65 -14.11 -14.47
CA ILE A 79 13.15 -14.19 -15.84
C ILE A 79 11.64 -14.01 -15.79
N ALA A 80 11.17 -12.80 -16.05
CA ALA A 80 9.73 -12.53 -16.09
C ALA A 80 9.07 -12.98 -17.40
N THR A 81 7.83 -13.41 -17.29
CA THR A 81 6.96 -13.80 -18.42
C THR A 81 6.28 -12.60 -19.07
N GLU A 82 6.28 -11.46 -18.40
CA GLU A 82 5.57 -10.25 -18.81
C GLU A 82 6.37 -8.98 -18.48
N GLN A 83 5.84 -7.81 -18.89
CA GLN A 83 6.48 -6.52 -18.67
C GLN A 83 6.48 -6.13 -17.18
N PHE A 84 7.53 -5.45 -16.74
CA PHE A 84 7.62 -4.99 -15.35
C PHE A 84 6.71 -3.80 -15.03
N HIS A 85 5.90 -4.01 -14.00
CA HIS A 85 5.12 -3.03 -13.27
C HIS A 85 5.82 -2.69 -11.95
N LEU A 86 6.99 -2.04 -12.03
CA LEU A 86 7.89 -1.83 -10.88
C LEU A 86 7.20 -1.09 -9.72
N VAL A 87 7.52 -1.50 -8.49
CA VAL A 87 7.01 -0.84 -7.27
C VAL A 87 7.52 0.60 -7.15
N ASP A 88 6.70 1.50 -6.60
CA ASP A 88 7.11 2.87 -6.30
C ASP A 88 8.17 2.88 -5.19
N TYR A 89 9.37 3.38 -5.50
CA TYR A 89 10.48 3.55 -4.57
C TYR A 89 10.10 4.39 -3.33
N ASN A 90 9.15 5.32 -3.49
CA ASN A 90 8.66 6.18 -2.44
C ASN A 90 7.29 5.71 -1.89
N ALA A 91 6.87 4.46 -2.15
CA ALA A 91 5.56 3.96 -1.71
C ALA A 91 5.39 4.07 -0.18
N LEU A 92 6.46 3.79 0.58
CA LEU A 92 6.51 3.84 2.05
C LEU A 92 6.94 5.19 2.62
N ASN A 93 6.95 6.26 1.84
CA ASN A 93 7.30 7.58 2.39
C ASN A 93 6.12 8.18 3.17
N ASP A 94 5.73 7.49 4.24
CA ASP A 94 4.75 7.99 5.18
C ASP A 94 5.50 8.93 6.13
N ARG A 95 5.43 10.24 5.86
CA ARG A 95 5.51 11.21 6.95
C ARG A 95 4.28 10.98 7.80
N VAL A 96 4.36 9.98 8.70
CA VAL A 96 3.30 9.46 9.57
C VAL A 96 2.22 10.50 9.73
N THR A 97 1.21 10.44 8.87
CA THR A 97 0.08 11.37 9.02
C THR A 97 -0.74 10.82 10.16
N SER A 98 -0.25 11.12 11.37
CA SER A 98 -1.00 10.95 12.60
C SER A 98 -2.40 11.38 12.30
N SER A 99 -3.28 10.46 12.63
CA SER A 99 -4.66 10.57 12.36
C SER A 99 -5.12 11.82 13.19
N GLY A 100 -5.16 13.00 12.54
CA GLY A 100 -5.64 14.29 13.07
C GLY A 100 -7.00 14.67 12.46
N LEU A 101 -7.90 15.26 13.26
CA LEU A 101 -9.37 15.32 13.11
C LEU A 101 -9.87 15.93 11.77
N THR A 102 -10.01 15.12 10.72
CA THR A 102 -10.81 15.47 9.54
C THR A 102 -12.08 14.61 9.51
N PRO A 103 -13.25 15.12 9.07
CA PRO A 103 -14.53 14.39 9.15
C PRO A 103 -14.53 13.00 8.49
N GLY A 104 -13.82 12.82 7.36
CA GLY A 104 -13.66 11.50 6.73
C GLY A 104 -12.81 10.49 7.51
N ARG A 105 -12.17 10.90 8.60
CA ARG A 105 -11.21 10.11 9.36
C ARG A 105 -11.79 9.31 10.51
N ALA A 106 -12.96 9.72 11.02
CA ALA A 106 -13.64 9.00 12.10
C ALA A 106 -14.12 7.62 11.60
N GLY A 107 -14.78 7.61 10.43
CA GLY A 107 -15.31 6.39 9.84
C GLY A 107 -14.25 5.33 9.56
N PHE A 108 -13.10 5.69 9.00
CA PHE A 108 -12.05 4.71 8.68
C PHE A 108 -11.59 3.94 9.92
N ARG A 109 -11.26 4.65 11.01
CA ARG A 109 -10.78 4.00 12.21
C ARG A 109 -11.84 3.10 12.85
N ASP A 110 -13.08 3.59 12.90
CA ASP A 110 -14.19 2.85 13.51
C ASP A 110 -14.50 1.59 12.68
N ASN A 111 -14.47 1.68 11.35
CA ASN A 111 -14.68 0.53 10.48
C ASN A 111 -13.55 -0.51 10.62
N ILE A 112 -12.28 -0.06 10.66
CA ILE A 112 -11.14 -0.94 10.90
C ILE A 112 -11.24 -1.62 12.26
N LEU A 113 -11.59 -0.87 13.31
CA LEU A 113 -11.81 -1.40 14.66
C LEU A 113 -12.94 -2.45 14.66
N ASN A 114 -14.03 -2.19 13.94
CA ASN A 114 -15.15 -3.12 13.81
C ASN A 114 -14.75 -4.42 13.12
N ARG A 115 -13.92 -4.39 12.06
CA ARG A 115 -13.44 -5.60 11.38
C ARG A 115 -12.37 -6.35 12.17
N ASP A 116 -11.39 -5.63 12.71
CA ASP A 116 -10.17 -6.24 13.25
C ASP A 116 -10.36 -6.65 14.72
N GLY A 117 -11.11 -5.87 15.50
CA GLY A 117 -11.16 -5.96 16.96
C GLY A 117 -9.94 -5.28 17.60
N PRO A 118 -9.21 -5.92 18.52
CA PRO A 118 -7.96 -5.37 19.08
C PRO A 118 -6.82 -5.36 18.04
N CYS A 119 -5.59 -5.02 18.44
CA CYS A 119 -4.44 -5.10 17.53
C CYS A 119 -4.34 -6.50 16.88
N VAL A 120 -4.27 -6.55 15.55
CA VAL A 120 -4.29 -7.82 14.82
C VAL A 120 -3.05 -8.70 15.05
N ILE A 121 -1.96 -8.13 15.59
CA ILE A 121 -0.72 -8.86 15.88
C ILE A 121 -0.54 -9.16 17.37
N THR A 122 -0.74 -8.15 18.23
CA THR A 122 -0.41 -8.26 19.66
C THR A 122 -1.62 -8.50 20.54
N ARG A 123 -2.84 -8.38 19.98
CA ARG A 123 -4.11 -8.34 20.72
C ARG A 123 -4.18 -7.22 21.76
N ALA A 124 -3.29 -6.23 21.66
CA ALA A 124 -3.30 -5.06 22.51
C ALA A 124 -4.63 -4.29 22.41
N ASP A 125 -4.98 -3.63 23.51
CA ASP A 125 -6.17 -2.81 23.64
C ASP A 125 -6.26 -1.76 22.53
N SER A 126 -7.45 -1.61 21.93
CA SER A 126 -7.65 -0.72 20.78
C SER A 126 -7.33 0.75 21.11
N ARG A 127 -7.35 1.18 22.37
CA ARG A 127 -7.02 2.55 22.81
C ARG A 127 -5.56 2.94 22.55
N ILE A 128 -4.65 1.97 22.47
CA ILE A 128 -3.23 2.18 22.15
C ILE A 128 -2.88 1.72 20.72
N CYS A 129 -3.91 1.55 19.90
CA CYS A 129 -3.78 1.15 18.51
C CYS A 129 -4.22 2.27 17.57
N ASP A 130 -3.60 2.26 16.39
CA ASP A 130 -3.93 3.10 15.25
C ASP A 130 -4.51 2.24 14.13
N ALA A 131 -5.46 2.82 13.38
CA ALA A 131 -5.83 2.28 12.08
C ALA A 131 -4.73 2.69 11.08
N ALA A 132 -3.83 1.75 10.81
CA ALA A 132 -2.67 1.92 9.95
C ALA A 132 -3.07 1.63 8.51
N HIS A 133 -2.77 2.56 7.60
CA HIS A 133 -2.96 2.35 6.17
C HIS A 133 -1.84 1.46 5.59
N ILE A 134 -2.18 0.51 4.72
CA ILE A 134 -1.19 -0.33 4.01
C ILE A 134 -0.51 0.49 2.91
N ILE A 135 -1.32 1.13 2.05
CA ILE A 135 -0.87 2.20 1.17
C ILE A 135 -1.06 3.53 1.91
N PRO A 136 0.01 4.29 2.20
CA PRO A 136 -0.06 5.47 3.05
C PRO A 136 -1.12 6.48 2.60
N ARG A 137 -1.85 7.03 3.58
CA ARG A 137 -2.94 7.97 3.33
C ARG A 137 -2.53 9.16 2.47
N CYS A 138 -1.30 9.65 2.65
CA CYS A 138 -0.76 10.80 1.91
C CYS A 138 -0.67 10.57 0.39
N LYS A 139 -0.80 9.33 -0.09
CA LYS A 139 -0.79 9.00 -1.51
C LYS A 139 -2.13 9.30 -2.21
N GLY A 140 -3.24 9.29 -1.50
CA GLY A 140 -4.56 9.60 -2.04
C GLY A 140 -5.21 8.48 -2.88
N ASP A 141 -6.46 8.73 -3.28
CA ASP A 141 -7.33 7.75 -3.96
C ASP A 141 -6.86 7.45 -5.38
N GLU A 142 -6.32 8.45 -6.07
CA GLU A 142 -5.83 8.32 -7.43
C GLU A 142 -4.61 7.41 -7.50
N TYR A 143 -3.70 7.53 -6.53
CA TYR A 143 -2.53 6.65 -6.45
C TYR A 143 -2.93 5.20 -6.21
N ILE A 144 -3.76 4.91 -5.19
CA ILE A 144 -4.14 3.52 -4.89
C ILE A 144 -4.91 2.90 -6.06
N THR A 145 -5.80 3.66 -6.70
CA THR A 145 -6.51 3.23 -7.91
C THR A 145 -5.54 2.92 -9.05
N PHE A 146 -4.50 3.74 -9.22
CA PHE A 146 -3.50 3.55 -10.26
C PHE A 146 -2.69 2.26 -10.03
N VAL A 147 -2.04 2.11 -8.87
CA VAL A 147 -1.14 0.96 -8.61
C VAL A 147 -1.91 -0.37 -8.57
N VAL A 148 -3.16 -0.36 -8.12
CA VAL A 148 -4.01 -1.56 -8.15
C VAL A 148 -4.41 -1.93 -9.57
N ASN A 149 -4.79 -0.96 -10.40
CA ASN A 149 -5.14 -1.25 -11.79
C ASN A 149 -3.93 -1.67 -12.63
N ASP A 150 -2.75 -1.08 -12.37
CA ASP A 150 -1.50 -1.40 -13.07
C ASP A 150 -1.07 -2.87 -12.89
N ARG A 151 -1.41 -3.47 -11.74
CA ARG A 151 -1.07 -4.86 -11.41
C ARG A 151 -2.27 -5.81 -11.38
N ARG A 152 -3.46 -5.33 -11.75
CA ARG A 152 -4.72 -6.06 -11.58
C ARG A 152 -4.72 -7.40 -12.31
N HIS A 153 -4.14 -7.46 -13.51
CA HIS A 153 -4.10 -8.66 -14.35
C HIS A 153 -3.26 -9.79 -13.75
N LEU A 154 -2.42 -9.51 -12.75
CA LEU A 154 -1.59 -10.51 -12.07
C LEU A 154 -2.38 -11.35 -11.04
N TYR A 155 -3.60 -10.94 -10.69
CA TYR A 155 -4.40 -11.56 -9.63
C TYR A 155 -5.72 -12.07 -10.19
N HIS A 156 -6.20 -13.21 -9.66
CA HIS A 156 -7.49 -13.76 -10.04
C HIS A 156 -8.65 -12.88 -9.53
N GLU A 157 -9.72 -12.73 -10.31
CA GLU A 157 -10.89 -11.91 -9.95
C GLU A 157 -11.48 -12.26 -8.57
N GLN A 158 -11.40 -13.52 -8.17
CA GLN A 158 -11.88 -14.02 -6.87
C GLN A 158 -11.10 -13.46 -5.67
N GLN A 159 -9.89 -12.92 -5.89
CA GLN A 159 -9.08 -12.28 -4.85
C GLN A 159 -9.47 -10.82 -4.61
N PHE A 160 -10.34 -10.26 -5.45
CA PHE A 160 -10.85 -8.90 -5.33
C PHE A 160 -12.15 -8.95 -4.51
N PRO A 161 -12.24 -8.29 -3.34
CA PRO A 161 -13.51 -8.16 -2.63
C PRO A 161 -14.61 -7.56 -3.53
N PRO A 162 -15.89 -7.92 -3.28
CA PRO A 162 -17.02 -7.27 -3.94
C PRO A 162 -16.91 -5.75 -3.78
N GLY A 163 -16.97 -5.00 -4.88
CA GLY A 163 -16.84 -3.53 -4.83
C GLY A 163 -15.42 -2.99 -4.93
N MET A 164 -14.40 -3.80 -5.25
CA MET A 164 -13.01 -3.32 -5.40
C MET A 164 -12.80 -2.25 -6.50
N GLN A 165 -13.79 -2.02 -7.36
CA GLN A 165 -13.81 -0.87 -8.27
C GLN A 165 -13.89 0.49 -7.52
N GLU A 166 -14.27 0.46 -6.24
CA GLU A 166 -14.44 1.61 -5.35
C GLU A 166 -13.33 1.71 -4.28
N LEU A 167 -12.18 1.04 -4.51
CA LEU A 167 -11.06 1.10 -3.58
C LEU A 167 -10.55 2.56 -3.46
N SER A 168 -10.80 3.15 -2.29
CA SER A 168 -10.31 4.47 -1.88
C SER A 168 -9.25 4.28 -0.78
N ILE A 169 -8.43 5.29 -0.57
CA ILE A 169 -7.39 5.30 0.45
C ILE A 169 -7.97 5.06 1.86
N ASN A 170 -9.24 5.43 2.10
CA ASN A 170 -9.93 5.23 3.37
C ASN A 170 -10.88 4.02 3.40
N THR A 171 -10.75 3.10 2.44
CA THR A 171 -11.48 1.82 2.49
C THR A 171 -10.86 0.88 3.52
N VAL A 172 -11.69 0.02 4.10
CA VAL A 172 -11.30 -0.91 5.17
C VAL A 172 -10.22 -1.88 4.70
N GLU A 173 -10.26 -2.28 3.43
CA GLU A 173 -9.29 -3.13 2.75
C GLU A 173 -7.87 -2.57 2.76
N ASN A 174 -7.72 -1.23 2.78
CA ASN A 174 -6.42 -0.56 2.83
C ASN A 174 -5.93 -0.30 4.27
N GLY A 175 -6.52 -0.93 5.29
CA GLY A 175 -6.13 -0.70 6.67
C GLY A 175 -5.94 -1.95 7.51
N LEU A 176 -5.23 -1.80 8.62
CA LEU A 176 -5.10 -2.77 9.71
C LEU A 176 -5.07 -2.03 11.06
N LEU A 177 -5.62 -2.62 12.11
CA LEU A 177 -5.49 -2.10 13.46
C LEU A 177 -4.18 -2.58 14.11
N LEU A 178 -3.24 -1.68 14.28
CA LEU A 178 -1.90 -1.96 14.79
C LEU A 178 -1.61 -1.16 16.05
N ARG A 179 -0.83 -1.72 16.99
CA ARG A 179 -0.24 -0.94 18.08
C ARG A 179 0.58 0.21 17.48
N SER A 180 0.58 1.38 18.09
CA SER A 180 1.16 2.60 17.48
C SER A 180 2.63 2.48 17.08
N ASP A 181 3.43 1.68 17.79
CA ASP A 181 4.81 1.36 17.43
C ASP A 181 4.92 0.46 16.18
N LEU A 182 4.07 -0.56 16.06
CA LEU A 182 3.99 -1.40 14.85
C LEU A 182 3.52 -0.58 13.64
N HIS A 183 2.57 0.33 13.84
CA HIS A 183 2.17 1.28 12.79
C HIS A 183 3.36 2.14 12.34
N GLN A 184 4.18 2.64 13.26
CA GLN A 184 5.40 3.34 12.92
C GLN A 184 6.39 2.44 12.15
N CYS A 185 6.59 1.20 12.58
CA CYS A 185 7.44 0.23 11.88
C CYS A 185 6.94 -0.06 10.46
N LEU A 186 5.62 -0.13 10.26
CA LEU A 186 5.01 -0.32 8.94
C LEU A 186 5.32 0.86 8.01
N GLY A 187 5.09 2.09 8.48
CA GLY A 187 5.44 3.30 7.71
C GLY A 187 6.94 3.42 7.43
N LEU A 188 7.78 2.81 8.27
CA LEU A 188 9.22 2.73 8.05
C LEU A 188 9.66 1.52 7.21
N GLY A 189 8.76 0.62 6.79
CA GLY A 189 9.13 -0.61 6.07
C GLY A 189 9.98 -1.59 6.89
N ILE A 190 10.01 -1.42 8.21
CA ILE A 190 10.69 -2.34 9.15
C ILE A 190 9.86 -3.61 9.28
N ILE A 191 8.54 -3.51 9.16
CA ILE A 191 7.65 -4.66 9.02
C ILE A 191 6.95 -4.64 7.66
N ALA A 192 6.64 -5.81 7.14
CA ALA A 192 5.66 -5.97 6.07
C ALA A 192 4.72 -7.14 6.33
N PHE A 193 3.65 -7.22 5.55
CA PHE A 193 2.63 -8.24 5.63
C PHE A 193 2.58 -9.02 4.32
N MET A 194 2.43 -10.33 4.42
CA MET A 194 2.39 -11.22 3.28
C MET A 194 1.22 -12.18 3.44
N LYS A 195 0.46 -12.39 2.36
CA LYS A 195 -0.59 -13.41 2.32
C LYS A 195 -0.06 -14.70 1.68
N THR A 196 -0.40 -15.84 2.27
CA THR A 196 -0.16 -17.19 1.71
C THR A 196 -1.46 -18.00 1.71
N PRO A 197 -1.66 -18.94 0.77
CA PRO A 197 -0.81 -19.15 -0.39
C PRO A 197 -0.85 -17.94 -1.33
N ASN A 198 0.25 -17.73 -2.03
CA ASN A 198 0.37 -16.77 -3.13
C ASN A 198 0.98 -17.50 -4.34
N PHE A 199 1.34 -16.77 -5.40
CA PHE A 199 1.80 -17.38 -6.63
C PHE A 199 3.09 -18.23 -6.47
N ALA A 200 3.90 -17.96 -5.44
CA ALA A 200 5.18 -18.65 -5.23
C ALA A 200 5.22 -19.49 -3.94
N MET A 201 4.46 -19.11 -2.91
CA MET A 201 4.58 -19.70 -1.57
C MET A 201 3.26 -20.27 -1.05
N GLN A 202 3.39 -21.37 -0.32
CA GLN A 202 2.32 -22.01 0.45
C GLN A 202 2.34 -21.53 1.90
N CYS A 203 1.27 -21.85 2.65
CA CYS A 203 1.17 -21.46 4.06
C CYS A 203 2.24 -22.10 4.95
N ASP A 204 2.73 -23.28 4.62
CA ASP A 204 3.77 -24.02 5.36
C ASP A 204 5.20 -23.61 4.96
N ASP A 205 5.36 -22.76 3.93
CA ASP A 205 6.66 -22.23 3.51
C ASP A 205 7.16 -21.09 4.44
N ILE A 206 6.34 -20.66 5.42
CA ILE A 206 6.65 -19.59 6.38
C ILE A 206 6.54 -20.10 7.82
N TYR A 207 7.51 -19.72 8.66
CA TYR A 207 7.52 -20.06 10.09
C TYR A 207 6.19 -19.70 10.76
N ARG A 208 5.84 -20.51 11.76
CA ARG A 208 4.64 -20.33 12.56
C ARG A 208 4.95 -20.63 14.01
N VAL A 209 4.36 -19.84 14.91
CA VAL A 209 4.54 -19.99 16.36
C VAL A 209 3.37 -20.76 16.97
N GLU A 210 2.19 -20.64 16.36
CA GLU A 210 0.95 -21.22 16.84
C GLU A 210 0.92 -22.75 16.63
N PRO A 211 0.42 -23.52 17.61
CA PRO A 211 0.40 -24.98 17.55
C PRO A 211 -0.78 -25.58 16.76
N ASP A 212 -1.77 -24.77 16.40
CA ASP A 212 -3.00 -25.24 15.74
C ASP A 212 -2.71 -25.79 14.33
N PRO A 213 -3.66 -26.43 13.63
CA PRO A 213 -3.49 -26.73 12.21
C PRO A 213 -3.19 -25.46 11.39
N ILE A 214 -2.36 -25.59 10.35
CA ILE A 214 -2.06 -24.49 9.43
C ILE A 214 -3.35 -24.17 8.65
N PRO A 215 -3.86 -22.94 8.68
CA PRO A 215 -5.07 -22.59 7.95
C PRO A 215 -4.80 -22.50 6.44
N ASP A 216 -5.85 -22.68 5.64
CA ASP A 216 -5.79 -22.61 4.17
C ASP A 216 -5.29 -21.27 3.63
N THR A 217 -5.46 -20.19 4.42
CA THR A 217 -4.88 -18.89 4.13
C THR A 217 -4.30 -18.26 5.40
N ARG A 218 -3.18 -17.57 5.28
CA ARG A 218 -2.51 -16.83 6.36
C ARG A 218 -2.15 -15.44 5.86
N ILE A 219 -2.25 -14.44 6.73
CA ILE A 219 -1.55 -13.17 6.55
C ILE A 219 -0.51 -13.12 7.65
N THR A 220 0.75 -12.99 7.29
CA THR A 220 1.87 -13.04 8.23
C THR A 220 2.61 -11.72 8.23
N MET A 221 2.84 -11.14 9.42
CA MET A 221 3.74 -10.02 9.61
C MET A 221 5.17 -10.52 9.70
N GLN A 222 6.08 -9.88 8.96
CA GLN A 222 7.51 -10.18 8.96
C GLN A 222 8.31 -8.93 9.28
N TYR A 223 9.34 -9.07 10.10
CA TYR A 223 10.33 -8.03 10.36
C TYR A 223 11.41 -8.07 9.27
N MET A 224 11.54 -7.01 8.48
CA MET A 224 12.58 -6.91 7.44
C MET A 224 13.98 -6.72 8.01
N GLU A 225 14.06 -6.22 9.24
CA GLU A 225 15.31 -6.06 9.97
C GLU A 225 15.44 -7.16 11.04
N PRO A 226 16.67 -7.62 11.33
CA PRO A 226 16.90 -8.44 12.50
C PRO A 226 16.48 -7.67 13.75
N PRO A 227 15.84 -8.31 14.73
CA PRO A 227 15.54 -7.68 16.01
C PRO A 227 16.82 -7.16 16.67
N THR A 228 16.73 -6.02 17.32
CA THR A 228 17.78 -5.57 18.24
C THR A 228 17.75 -6.42 19.51
N GLU A 229 18.84 -6.45 20.29
CA GLU A 229 18.91 -7.20 21.56
C GLU A 229 17.82 -6.81 22.57
N HIS A 230 17.18 -5.64 22.40
CA HIS A 230 16.06 -5.21 23.23
C HIS A 230 14.70 -5.80 22.79
N GLU A 231 14.62 -6.44 21.62
CA GLU A 231 13.41 -6.99 21.00
C GLU A 231 13.32 -8.53 21.08
N LEU A 232 14.12 -9.14 21.96
CA LEU A 232 14.27 -10.60 22.17
C LEU A 232 12.98 -11.40 22.44
N TYR A 233 11.82 -10.74 22.55
CA TYR A 233 10.53 -11.37 22.86
C TYR A 233 9.54 -11.52 21.68
N ALA A 234 9.96 -11.36 20.42
CA ALA A 234 9.46 -12.17 19.28
C ALA A 234 9.84 -11.57 17.91
N PRO A 235 10.96 -12.01 17.32
CA PRO A 235 11.27 -11.71 15.92
C PRO A 235 10.68 -12.70 14.92
N LEU A 236 9.95 -13.71 15.40
CA LEU A 236 9.34 -14.68 14.52
C LEU A 236 8.18 -14.04 13.74
N PRO A 237 7.96 -14.48 12.49
CA PRO A 237 6.75 -14.12 11.77
C PRO A 237 5.51 -14.38 12.63
N ARG A 238 4.58 -13.43 12.66
CA ARG A 238 3.35 -13.51 13.46
C ARG A 238 2.14 -13.46 12.56
N ASP A 239 1.20 -14.36 12.80
CA ASP A 239 -0.04 -14.38 12.05
C ASP A 239 -0.93 -13.20 12.45
N VAL A 240 -1.53 -12.56 11.44
CA VAL A 240 -2.56 -11.55 11.60
C VAL A 240 -3.83 -12.24 12.04
N HIS A 241 -4.45 -11.70 13.08
CA HIS A 241 -5.69 -12.22 13.59
C HIS A 241 -6.76 -11.15 13.69
N MET A 242 -7.79 -11.30 12.87
CA MET A 242 -8.99 -10.48 12.90
C MET A 242 -10.08 -11.18 13.70
N SER A 243 -10.82 -10.44 14.51
CA SER A 243 -11.84 -11.00 15.41
C SER A 243 -13.18 -10.24 15.40
N GLY A 244 -13.33 -9.29 14.48
CA GLY A 244 -14.51 -8.44 14.38
C GLY A 244 -15.57 -8.97 13.41
N THR A 245 -16.14 -8.07 12.60
CA THR A 245 -17.36 -8.26 11.78
C THR A 245 -17.28 -9.34 10.69
N GLY A 246 -16.11 -9.92 10.43
CA GLY A 246 -15.92 -10.90 9.36
C GLY A 246 -15.87 -10.29 7.95
N GLU A 247 -15.73 -8.95 7.84
CA GLU A 247 -15.37 -8.32 6.57
C GLU A 247 -14.03 -8.87 6.06
N SER A 248 -13.86 -8.81 4.73
CA SER A 248 -12.68 -9.36 4.06
C SER A 248 -11.38 -8.71 4.57
N PRO A 249 -10.32 -9.52 4.77
CA PRO A 249 -9.01 -8.99 5.08
C PRO A 249 -8.46 -8.18 3.88
N PRO A 250 -7.37 -7.41 4.07
CA PRO A 250 -6.70 -6.74 2.98
C PRO A 250 -6.38 -7.68 1.79
N PRO A 251 -6.64 -7.25 0.55
CA PRO A 251 -6.38 -8.05 -0.63
C PRO A 251 -4.86 -8.18 -0.89
N SER A 252 -4.45 -9.31 -1.48
CA SER A 252 -3.04 -9.64 -1.72
C SER A 252 -2.28 -8.53 -2.44
N ILE A 253 -2.90 -7.89 -3.43
CA ILE A 253 -2.28 -6.81 -4.21
C ILE A 253 -1.77 -5.65 -3.36
N LEU A 254 -2.49 -5.25 -2.29
CA LEU A 254 -2.05 -4.17 -1.41
C LEU A 254 -0.90 -4.62 -0.52
N LEU A 255 -0.97 -5.86 -0.03
CA LEU A 255 0.07 -6.47 0.79
C LEU A 255 1.36 -6.64 -0.02
N ASP A 256 1.26 -7.13 -1.25
CA ASP A 256 2.39 -7.38 -2.16
C ASP A 256 3.04 -6.07 -2.63
N LEU A 257 2.27 -5.03 -2.90
CA LEU A 257 2.80 -3.68 -3.19
C LEU A 257 3.60 -3.15 -2.00
N MET A 258 3.05 -3.24 -0.80
CA MET A 258 3.72 -2.78 0.41
C MET A 258 4.96 -3.62 0.73
N TYR A 259 4.87 -4.95 0.56
CA TYR A 259 5.98 -5.87 0.76
C TYR A 259 7.14 -5.56 -0.20
N GLY A 260 6.86 -5.37 -1.49
CA GLY A 260 7.87 -5.00 -2.48
C GLY A 260 8.55 -3.67 -2.14
N ALA A 261 7.79 -2.69 -1.64
CA ALA A 261 8.35 -1.42 -1.20
C ALA A 261 9.24 -1.57 0.04
N ALA A 262 8.87 -2.44 0.99
CA ALA A 262 9.69 -2.73 2.16
C ALA A 262 11.01 -3.43 1.76
N VAL A 263 10.97 -4.38 0.83
CA VAL A 263 12.16 -5.04 0.27
C VAL A 263 13.08 -4.01 -0.40
N VAL A 264 12.54 -3.17 -1.30
CA VAL A 264 13.32 -2.12 -2.01
C VAL A 264 13.89 -1.10 -1.05
N LYS A 265 13.27 -0.87 0.11
CA LYS A 265 13.84 -0.01 1.13
C LYS A 265 15.02 -0.67 1.86
N ARG A 266 14.95 -2.00 2.05
CA ARG A 266 15.85 -2.76 2.91
C ARG A 266 17.10 -3.27 2.20
N TRP A 267 16.96 -3.87 1.02
CA TRP A 267 18.05 -4.53 0.30
C TRP A 267 18.27 -4.03 -1.14
N PRO A 268 17.99 -2.76 -1.49
CA PRO A 268 18.23 -2.30 -2.85
C PRO A 268 19.74 -2.21 -3.11
N THR A 269 20.12 -2.44 -4.36
CA THR A 269 21.40 -1.95 -4.86
C THR A 269 21.27 -0.50 -5.33
N ASP A 270 22.40 0.15 -5.60
CA ASP A 270 22.41 1.46 -6.25
C ASP A 270 21.78 1.41 -7.65
N ALA A 271 22.01 0.32 -8.40
CA ALA A 271 21.48 0.16 -9.75
C ALA A 271 19.94 0.09 -9.75
N LEU A 272 19.34 -0.68 -8.86
CA LEU A 272 17.88 -0.71 -8.73
C LEU A 272 17.33 0.63 -8.25
N SER A 273 17.97 1.24 -7.25
CA SER A 273 17.55 2.54 -6.72
C SER A 273 17.55 3.61 -7.81
N GLN A 274 18.57 3.64 -8.66
CA GLN A 274 18.65 4.57 -9.79
C GLN A 274 17.60 4.26 -10.86
N ALA A 275 17.39 2.99 -11.20
CA ALA A 275 16.38 2.60 -12.18
C ALA A 275 14.96 2.99 -11.73
N LEU A 276 14.61 2.74 -10.46
CA LEU A 276 13.31 3.11 -9.90
C LEU A 276 13.14 4.64 -9.80
N LYS A 277 14.17 5.36 -9.36
CA LYS A 277 14.15 6.84 -9.32
C LYS A 277 14.01 7.42 -10.72
N LYS A 278 14.79 6.96 -11.69
CA LYS A 278 14.71 7.41 -13.09
C LYS A 278 13.32 7.19 -13.64
N ARG A 279 12.77 5.97 -13.51
CA ARG A 279 11.38 5.68 -13.91
C ARG A 279 10.40 6.66 -13.29
N PHE A 280 10.56 6.99 -12.01
CA PHE A 280 9.71 7.96 -11.31
C PHE A 280 9.92 9.42 -11.73
N GLU A 281 11.13 9.83 -12.10
CA GLU A 281 11.41 11.19 -12.59
C GLU A 281 10.97 11.39 -14.04
N ASP A 282 11.18 10.39 -14.92
CA ASP A 282 10.66 10.38 -16.29
C ASP A 282 9.14 10.58 -16.29
N PHE A 283 8.50 10.10 -15.24
CA PHE A 283 7.10 10.26 -14.94
C PHE A 283 6.70 11.64 -14.39
N LYS A 284 7.55 12.34 -13.63
CA LYS A 284 7.29 13.72 -13.17
C LYS A 284 7.49 14.77 -14.25
N ASN A 285 8.42 14.51 -15.18
CA ASN A 285 8.81 15.45 -16.24
C ASN A 285 7.80 15.55 -17.38
N VAL A 286 6.73 14.77 -17.32
CA VAL A 286 5.64 14.88 -18.26
C VAL A 286 4.79 16.09 -17.85
N THR A 287 4.94 17.18 -18.60
CA THR A 287 4.44 18.52 -18.27
C THR A 287 2.94 18.50 -17.93
N PRO A 288 2.52 19.04 -16.77
CA PRO A 288 1.11 19.30 -16.52
C PRO A 288 0.57 20.21 -17.62
N LEU A 289 -0.59 19.88 -18.19
CA LEU A 289 -1.25 20.79 -19.13
C LEU A 289 -1.53 22.14 -18.45
N PRO A 290 -1.55 23.24 -19.22
CA PRO A 290 -1.75 24.58 -18.67
C PRO A 290 -3.02 24.62 -17.83
N ASP A 291 -2.89 25.14 -16.61
CA ASP A 291 -4.00 25.37 -15.71
C ASP A 291 -4.91 26.45 -16.34
N HIS A 292 -6.04 26.03 -16.92
CA HIS A 292 -7.10 26.93 -17.37
C HIS A 292 -7.93 27.39 -16.17
N SER A 293 -7.27 27.99 -15.18
CA SER A 293 -7.96 28.78 -14.17
C SER A 293 -8.32 30.13 -14.80
N GLU A 294 -9.38 30.14 -15.62
CA GLU A 294 -10.04 31.41 -15.95
C GLU A 294 -10.55 32.03 -14.64
N GLY A 295 -10.05 33.24 -14.38
CA GLY A 295 -10.25 33.95 -13.14
C GLY A 295 -11.73 34.17 -12.83
N SER A 296 -12.16 33.63 -11.69
CA SER A 296 -13.30 34.16 -10.94
C SER A 296 -12.74 34.87 -9.72
N SER A 297 -12.44 36.15 -9.92
CA SER A 297 -12.17 37.11 -8.86
C SER A 297 -13.52 37.55 -8.26
N ASP A 298 -14.00 36.84 -7.25
CA ASP A 298 -15.07 37.35 -6.40
C ASP A 298 -14.45 38.04 -5.17
N GLU A 299 -14.27 39.35 -5.31
CA GLU A 299 -14.15 40.27 -4.18
C GLU A 299 -15.48 40.25 -3.40
N SER A 300 -15.48 39.65 -2.21
CA SER A 300 -16.52 39.90 -1.22
C SER A 300 -15.86 40.16 0.13
N GLY A 301 -15.68 41.45 0.42
CA GLY A 301 -15.31 41.92 1.73
C GLY A 301 -16.46 41.71 2.70
N ASN A 302 -16.18 41.08 3.84
CA ASN A 302 -16.93 41.37 5.05
C ASN A 302 -16.03 41.28 6.28
N GLU A 303 -15.72 42.47 6.77
CA GLU A 303 -15.06 42.80 8.01
C GLU A 303 -16.05 42.63 9.17
N TYR A 304 -15.86 41.62 10.02
CA TYR A 304 -16.42 41.64 11.38
C TYR A 304 -15.52 40.88 12.36
N ALA A 305 -14.86 41.65 13.22
CA ALA A 305 -14.12 41.16 14.38
C ALA A 305 -15.05 40.96 15.58
N PRO A 306 -14.76 39.96 16.44
CA PRO A 306 -14.78 40.27 17.87
C PRO A 306 -13.54 39.77 18.62
N LYS A 307 -13.05 40.65 19.49
CA LYS A 307 -11.98 40.40 20.47
C LYS A 307 -12.53 39.55 21.62
N HIS A 308 -11.98 38.36 21.85
CA HIS A 308 -11.99 37.75 23.19
C HIS A 308 -10.68 37.03 23.51
N SER A 309 -10.41 37.02 24.80
CA SER A 309 -9.11 37.02 25.45
C SER A 309 -8.51 35.64 25.70
N ARG A 310 -7.18 35.56 25.51
CA ARG A 310 -6.18 34.82 26.31
C ARG A 310 -6.66 33.60 27.12
N ARG A 311 -6.26 32.42 26.67
CA ARG A 311 -5.66 31.39 27.56
C ARG A 311 -4.55 30.64 26.82
N LYS A 312 -3.30 30.92 27.21
CA LYS A 312 -2.09 30.19 26.79
C LYS A 312 -2.16 28.76 27.33
N ARG A 313 -2.23 27.75 26.47
CA ARG A 313 -1.84 26.37 26.77
C ARG A 313 -1.25 25.71 25.51
N GLY A 314 -0.04 25.16 25.67
CA GLY A 314 0.53 24.07 24.87
C GLY A 314 0.65 24.29 23.37
N ARG A 315 1.84 24.71 22.92
CA ARG A 315 2.24 24.79 21.51
C ARG A 315 2.34 23.36 20.94
N SER A 316 1.22 22.77 20.55
CA SER A 316 1.21 21.61 19.65
C SER A 316 1.70 22.09 18.28
N ARG A 317 2.82 21.53 17.80
CA ARG A 317 3.34 21.75 16.44
C ARG A 317 2.28 21.25 15.45
N ARG A 318 1.37 22.14 15.05
CA ARG A 318 0.59 21.99 13.83
C ARG A 318 1.58 22.02 12.67
N SER A 319 1.87 20.85 12.12
CA SER A 319 2.46 20.70 10.80
C SER A 319 1.49 21.33 9.79
N ALA A 320 1.71 22.60 9.46
CA ALA A 320 1.17 23.15 8.23
C ALA A 320 1.79 22.36 7.09
N THR A 321 0.94 21.69 6.31
CA THR A 321 1.34 21.00 5.09
C THR A 321 2.11 21.99 4.22
N SER A 322 3.41 21.75 3.98
CA SER A 322 4.21 22.67 3.17
C SER A 322 3.74 22.61 1.72
N ASN A 323 3.81 23.74 1.01
CA ASN A 323 3.46 23.81 -0.42
C ASN A 323 4.20 22.77 -1.27
N GLU A 324 5.41 22.37 -0.87
CA GLU A 324 6.18 21.30 -1.51
C GLU A 324 5.47 19.94 -1.50
N MET A 325 4.68 19.66 -0.46
CA MET A 325 3.94 18.41 -0.33
C MET A 325 2.68 18.41 -1.23
N LEU A 326 2.04 19.56 -1.40
CA LEU A 326 0.94 19.72 -2.35
C LEU A 326 1.46 19.56 -3.79
N GLN A 327 2.60 20.17 -4.12
CA GLN A 327 3.26 19.98 -5.42
C GLN A 327 3.64 18.53 -5.68
N ALA A 328 4.17 17.81 -4.69
CA ALA A 328 4.52 16.40 -4.84
C ALA A 328 3.29 15.50 -5.14
N MET A 329 2.12 15.83 -4.58
CA MET A 329 0.87 15.12 -4.87
C MET A 329 0.34 15.44 -6.27
N ASP A 330 0.45 16.71 -6.71
CA ASP A 330 0.09 17.12 -8.06
C ASP A 330 0.93 16.39 -9.12
N HIS A 331 2.23 16.18 -8.87
CA HIS A 331 3.09 15.39 -9.77
C HIS A 331 2.69 13.91 -9.88
N VAL A 332 2.23 13.30 -8.78
CA VAL A 332 1.75 11.89 -8.79
C VAL A 332 0.42 11.76 -9.53
N LEU A 333 -0.44 12.77 -9.40
CA LEU A 333 -1.69 12.88 -10.16
C LEU A 333 -1.42 13.04 -11.66
N VAL A 334 -0.57 13.99 -12.04
CA VAL A 334 -0.17 14.25 -13.44
C VAL A 334 0.45 13.02 -14.08
N LEU A 335 1.30 12.30 -13.35
CA LEU A 335 1.83 11.01 -13.76
C LEU A 335 0.72 9.98 -14.07
N SER A 336 -0.25 9.81 -13.18
CA SER A 336 -1.36 8.86 -13.40
C SER A 336 -2.23 9.22 -14.64
N MET A 337 -2.25 10.51 -15.02
CA MET A 337 -3.00 11.03 -16.17
C MET A 337 -2.33 10.67 -17.49
N LEU A 338 -1.01 10.83 -17.56
CA LEU A 338 -0.24 10.59 -18.80
C LEU A 338 -0.13 9.11 -19.17
N LEU A 339 -0.15 8.24 -18.17
CA LEU A 339 -0.12 6.78 -18.39
C LEU A 339 -1.43 6.20 -18.95
N ARG A 340 -2.56 6.91 -18.84
CA ARG A 340 -3.86 6.42 -19.34
C ARG A 340 -4.23 6.97 -20.71
N GLY A 341 -3.43 7.88 -21.28
CA GLY A 341 -3.85 8.68 -22.44
C GLY A 341 -5.10 9.54 -22.15
N VAL A 342 -5.42 9.74 -20.87
CA VAL A 342 -6.61 10.46 -20.43
C VAL A 342 -6.23 11.91 -20.27
N THR A 343 -6.88 12.78 -21.03
CA THR A 343 -6.58 14.21 -20.95
C THR A 343 -7.17 14.79 -19.66
N PRO A 344 -6.57 15.84 -19.07
CA PRO A 344 -7.12 16.55 -17.92
C PRO A 344 -8.58 16.97 -18.09
N GLU A 345 -8.99 17.33 -19.31
CA GLU A 345 -10.38 17.66 -19.64
C GLU A 345 -11.30 16.45 -19.45
N GLN A 346 -10.85 15.24 -19.75
CA GLN A 346 -11.61 14.01 -19.52
C GLN A 346 -11.74 13.68 -18.03
N ILE A 347 -10.75 14.02 -17.20
CA ILE A 347 -10.84 13.85 -15.75
C ILE A 347 -11.76 14.90 -15.13
N VAL A 348 -11.65 16.17 -15.53
CA VAL A 348 -12.59 17.21 -15.10
C VAL A 348 -14.01 16.81 -15.49
N ALA A 349 -14.21 16.35 -16.73
CA ALA A 349 -15.50 15.85 -17.19
C ALA A 349 -15.98 14.63 -16.39
N GLU A 350 -15.10 13.69 -16.05
CA GLU A 350 -15.47 12.50 -15.25
C GLU A 350 -15.74 12.86 -13.78
N ARG A 351 -14.97 13.79 -13.18
CA ARG A 351 -15.20 14.32 -11.84
C ARG A 351 -16.52 15.06 -11.79
N GLU A 352 -16.78 15.94 -12.75
CA GLU A 352 -18.08 16.60 -12.89
C GLU A 352 -19.21 15.60 -13.08
N ARG A 353 -18.99 14.54 -13.89
CA ARG A 353 -19.99 13.49 -14.09
C ARG A 353 -20.27 12.75 -12.78
N ARG A 354 -19.24 12.44 -12.00
CA ARG A 354 -19.35 11.80 -10.67
C ARG A 354 -20.05 12.72 -9.67
N GLU A 355 -19.69 13.99 -9.62
CA GLU A 355 -20.34 14.98 -8.75
C GLU A 355 -21.80 15.20 -9.15
N LYS A 356 -22.11 15.29 -10.45
CA LYS A 356 -23.48 15.38 -10.97
C LYS A 356 -24.28 14.14 -10.57
N LYS A 357 -23.71 12.94 -10.71
CA LYS A 357 -24.34 11.68 -10.25
C LYS A 357 -24.56 11.67 -8.74
N ALA A 358 -23.58 12.08 -7.94
CA ALA A 358 -23.69 12.14 -6.49
C ALA A 358 -24.75 13.15 -6.03
N LYS A 359 -24.80 14.33 -6.68
CA LYS A 359 -25.85 15.34 -6.45
C LYS A 359 -27.23 14.81 -6.83
N ALA A 360 -27.38 14.18 -7.99
CA ALA A 360 -28.64 13.57 -8.42
C ALA A 360 -29.10 12.46 -7.46
N HIS A 361 -28.17 11.60 -7.01
CA HIS A 361 -28.47 10.56 -6.04
C HIS A 361 -28.93 11.17 -4.69
N THR A 362 -28.25 12.21 -4.21
CA THR A 362 -28.63 12.92 -2.98
C THR A 362 -30.01 13.57 -3.10
N GLN A 363 -30.31 14.19 -4.25
CA GLN A 363 -31.63 14.75 -4.54
C GLN A 363 -32.72 13.68 -4.54
N GLU A 364 -32.47 12.53 -5.17
CA GLU A 364 -33.43 11.42 -5.21
C GLU A 364 -33.69 10.86 -3.81
N VAL A 365 -32.64 10.63 -3.00
CA VAL A 365 -32.78 10.20 -1.61
C VAL A 365 -33.60 11.20 -0.80
N THR A 366 -33.39 12.51 -1.02
CA THR A 366 -34.16 13.55 -0.34
C THR A 366 -35.62 13.55 -0.79
N ARG A 367 -35.89 13.39 -2.10
CA ARG A 367 -37.24 13.31 -2.67
C ARG A 367 -38.03 12.13 -2.10
N VAL A 368 -37.42 10.95 -2.05
CA VAL A 368 -38.03 9.74 -1.48
C VAL A 368 -38.36 9.95 0.00
N LYS A 369 -37.47 10.57 0.78
CA LYS A 369 -37.74 10.90 2.18
C LYS A 369 -38.93 11.86 2.36
N VAL A 370 -39.06 12.88 1.50
CA VAL A 370 -40.19 13.82 1.54
C VAL A 370 -41.51 13.12 1.23
N GLN A 371 -41.53 12.24 0.22
CA GLN A 371 -42.73 11.46 -0.13
C GLN A 371 -43.16 10.51 1.01
N GLN A 372 -42.19 9.84 1.64
CA GLN A 372 -42.47 9.00 2.82
C GLN A 372 -43.06 9.81 3.98
N TRP A 373 -42.57 11.03 4.19
CA TRP A 373 -43.10 11.95 5.21
C TRP A 373 -44.54 12.39 4.93
N GLN A 374 -44.85 12.72 3.66
CA GLN A 374 -46.21 13.10 3.25
C GLN A 374 -47.20 11.94 3.43
N GLN A 375 -46.83 10.74 2.99
CA GLN A 375 -47.65 9.53 3.18
C GLN A 375 -47.90 9.23 4.67
N ALA A 376 -46.90 9.45 5.53
CA ALA A 376 -47.06 9.28 6.97
C ALA A 376 -48.02 10.30 7.59
N GLN A 377 -48.05 11.55 7.09
CA GLN A 377 -49.00 12.57 7.55
C GLN A 377 -50.43 12.29 7.07
N ASP A 378 -50.58 11.82 5.83
CA ASP A 378 -51.89 11.47 5.26
C ASP A 378 -52.51 10.25 5.96
N MET A 379 -51.70 9.29 6.43
CA MET A 379 -52.20 8.17 7.23
C MET A 379 -52.53 8.53 8.69
N ALA A 380 -52.04 9.67 9.17
CA ALA A 380 -52.28 10.15 10.53
C ALA A 380 -53.47 11.12 10.62
N SER A 381 -54.03 11.52 9.48
CA SER A 381 -55.22 12.38 9.36
C SER A 381 -56.45 11.54 9.01
#